data_AF-A0A515EUB3-F1
#
_entry.id   AF-A0A515EUB3-F1
#
_cell.length_a   1.000
_cell.length_b   1.000
_cell.length_c   1.000
_cell.angle_alpha   90.00
_cell.angle_beta   90.00
_cell.angle_gamma   90.00
#
_symmetry.space_group_name_H-M   'P 1'
#
loop_
_entity.id
_entity.type
_entity.pdbx_description
1 polymer ?
#
loop_
_entity_poly.entity_id
_entity_poly.type
_entity_poly.pdbx_seq_one_letter_code
_entity_poly.pdbx_strand_id
1 'polypeptide(L)'
;MTVSAWAHHRWPDAMRQMSRLFARKIVLLAALVLGAVLAVAIVLPMVSDADPNAIAVTERLMPPSLAHWAGTDELGRDVALRIVHGARYSLMIGAITAAGAVVLGALLGILAGFFQRLDAPLMRLVDAMMSFPDILLGIALVSILGVSLWNVMLALVIVYTPRVARVVRAATLVLRELLFVDAARALGVRTHRILWAHVLPNLMSPVLVQLTFIFAYAILAEAGLSFLGVGVPPDIPTWGTMIAGSLEYSDKAIWTLLFPGLAIVLTAVSLQMLGDGVRDMLDPKLKKAV
;
A
#
# COMPACT_ATOMS: atom_id res chain seq x y z
N MET A 1 29.39 32.34 21.62
CA MET A 1 29.33 31.38 20.49
C MET A 1 27.87 30.95 20.33
N THR A 2 27.26 31.19 19.17
CA THR A 2 25.80 31.21 18.99
C THR A 2 25.22 29.88 18.51
N VAL A 3 24.15 29.42 19.16
CA VAL A 3 23.46 28.14 18.89
C VAL A 3 22.40 28.30 17.79
N SER A 4 22.78 28.80 16.61
CA SER A 4 21.82 29.15 15.53
C SER A 4 21.87 28.26 14.28
N ALA A 5 22.70 27.21 14.26
CA ALA A 5 23.00 26.44 13.03
C ALA A 5 21.90 25.48 12.51
N TRP A 6 20.78 25.30 13.23
CA TRP A 6 19.79 24.24 12.92
C TRP A 6 18.43 24.74 12.35
N ALA A 7 18.26 26.04 12.10
CA ALA A 7 16.96 26.61 11.70
C ALA A 7 16.76 26.80 10.17
N HIS A 8 17.76 26.52 9.34
CA HIS A 8 17.72 26.78 7.89
C HIS A 8 18.16 25.58 7.04
N HIS A 9 17.29 24.57 6.95
CA HIS A 9 17.14 23.76 5.73
C HIS A 9 15.74 24.00 5.17
N ARG A 10 15.53 25.21 4.63
CA ARG A 10 14.31 25.52 3.89
C ARG A 10 14.38 24.85 2.52
N TRP A 11 13.29 24.15 2.19
CA TRP A 11 12.65 23.89 0.89
C TRP A 11 13.44 23.82 -0.44
N PRO A 12 14.13 24.83 -1.02
CA PRO A 12 14.64 24.75 -2.40
C PRO A 12 15.57 23.58 -2.79
N ASP A 13 16.18 22.87 -1.84
CA ASP A 13 16.87 21.60 -2.13
C ASP A 13 15.95 20.47 -2.58
N ALA A 14 14.66 20.51 -2.23
CA ALA A 14 13.70 19.46 -2.57
C ALA A 14 13.58 19.27 -4.09
N MET A 15 13.51 20.34 -4.87
CA MET A 15 13.46 20.26 -6.34
C MET A 15 14.76 19.72 -6.95
N ARG A 16 15.92 20.07 -6.37
CA ARG A 16 17.23 19.55 -6.81
C ARG A 16 17.51 18.11 -6.37
N GLN A 17 16.81 17.62 -5.35
CA GLN A 17 16.85 16.21 -4.94
C GLN A 17 15.83 15.40 -5.77
N MET A 18 14.65 15.97 -6.07
CA MET A 18 13.64 15.37 -6.94
C MET A 18 14.18 15.12 -8.36
N SER A 19 14.93 16.06 -8.94
CA SER A 19 15.59 15.82 -10.24
C SER A 19 16.67 14.73 -10.19
N ARG A 20 17.32 14.52 -9.03
CA ARG A 20 18.27 13.40 -8.83
C ARG A 20 17.60 12.04 -8.65
N LEU A 21 16.35 11.98 -8.16
CA LEU A 21 15.56 10.74 -8.22
C LEU A 21 15.38 10.29 -9.65
N PHE A 22 14.80 11.17 -10.46
CA PHE A 22 14.43 10.86 -11.85
C PHE A 22 15.64 10.70 -12.78
N ALA A 23 16.83 11.14 -12.35
CA ALA A 23 18.09 10.78 -13.00
C ALA A 23 18.39 9.27 -12.94
N ARG A 24 17.87 8.54 -11.94
CA ARG A 24 17.89 7.07 -11.94
C ARG A 24 16.82 6.56 -12.90
N LYS A 25 17.23 6.09 -14.07
CA LYS A 25 16.35 5.54 -15.14
C LYS A 25 15.27 4.59 -14.61
N ILE A 26 15.60 3.78 -13.61
CA ILE A 26 14.70 2.78 -13.02
C ILE A 26 13.56 3.40 -12.19
N VAL A 27 13.84 4.50 -11.46
CA VAL A 27 12.83 5.24 -10.67
C VAL A 27 11.94 6.06 -11.61
N LEU A 28 12.51 6.61 -12.69
CA LEU A 28 11.74 7.28 -13.73
C LEU A 28 10.79 6.31 -14.47
N LEU A 29 11.27 5.12 -14.83
CA LEU A 29 10.42 4.09 -15.44
C LEU A 29 9.27 3.69 -14.51
N ALA A 30 9.56 3.44 -13.23
CA ALA A 30 8.53 3.14 -12.23
C ALA A 30 7.50 4.28 -12.07
N ALA A 31 7.93 5.54 -12.08
CA ALA A 31 7.02 6.69 -12.05
C ALA A 31 6.14 6.80 -13.30
N LEU A 32 6.69 6.52 -14.48
CA LEU A 32 5.95 6.53 -15.73
C LEU A 32 4.91 5.40 -15.78
N VAL A 33 5.26 4.19 -15.33
CA VAL A 33 4.33 3.05 -15.26
C VAL A 33 3.23 3.30 -14.23
N LEU A 34 3.57 3.68 -12.99
CA LEU A 34 2.55 3.98 -11.97
C LEU A 34 1.68 5.20 -12.36
N GLY A 35 2.30 6.22 -12.96
CA GLY A 35 1.60 7.40 -13.49
C GLY A 35 0.63 7.06 -14.63
N ALA A 36 1.02 6.16 -15.54
CA ALA A 36 0.13 5.67 -16.59
C ALA A 36 -1.03 4.84 -16.01
N VAL A 37 -0.76 3.95 -15.04
CA VAL A 37 -1.81 3.17 -14.34
C VAL A 37 -2.79 4.11 -13.62
N LEU A 38 -2.31 5.12 -12.90
CA LEU A 38 -3.14 6.13 -12.24
C LEU A 38 -3.95 6.97 -13.23
N ALA A 39 -3.34 7.41 -14.33
CA ALA A 39 -4.02 8.16 -15.37
C ALA A 39 -5.14 7.33 -16.01
N VAL A 40 -4.88 6.07 -16.35
CA VAL A 40 -5.88 5.16 -16.92
C VAL A 40 -7.01 4.87 -15.93
N ALA A 41 -6.69 4.65 -14.64
CA ALA A 41 -7.67 4.39 -13.59
C ALA A 41 -8.61 5.57 -13.28
N ILE A 42 -8.17 6.81 -13.54
CA ILE A 42 -8.94 8.04 -13.28
C ILE A 42 -9.64 8.52 -14.55
N VAL A 43 -8.90 8.65 -15.66
CA VAL A 43 -9.39 9.30 -16.89
C VAL A 43 -10.36 8.41 -17.65
N LEU A 44 -10.09 7.12 -17.83
CA LEU A 44 -10.97 6.30 -18.68
C LEU A 44 -12.39 6.18 -18.12
N PRO A 45 -12.62 5.93 -16.80
CA PRO A 45 -13.95 5.92 -16.22
C PRO A 45 -14.66 7.28 -16.16
N MET A 46 -13.99 8.39 -16.53
CA MET A 46 -14.58 9.72 -16.67
C MET A 46 -14.89 10.09 -18.13
N VAL A 47 -14.33 9.36 -19.10
CA VAL A 47 -14.42 9.64 -20.54
C VAL A 47 -15.21 8.56 -21.30
N SER A 48 -15.31 7.36 -20.73
CA SER A 48 -16.01 6.22 -21.33
C SER A 48 -17.26 5.84 -20.53
N ASP A 49 -18.42 5.85 -21.19
CA ASP A 49 -19.68 5.32 -20.67
C ASP A 49 -19.79 3.78 -20.79
N ALA A 50 -18.70 3.09 -21.16
CA ALA A 50 -18.71 1.64 -21.34
C ALA A 50 -18.84 0.92 -19.99
N ASP A 51 -19.84 0.04 -19.87
CA ASP A 51 -20.09 -0.73 -18.67
C ASP A 51 -19.12 -1.94 -18.55
N PRO A 52 -18.21 -1.98 -17.55
CA PRO A 52 -17.32 -3.12 -17.33
C PRO A 52 -18.06 -4.40 -16.89
N ASN A 53 -19.34 -4.32 -16.56
CA ASN A 53 -20.17 -5.46 -16.18
C ASN A 53 -21.08 -5.97 -17.31
N ALA A 54 -21.08 -5.34 -18.49
CA ALA A 54 -21.90 -5.75 -19.63
C ALA A 54 -21.64 -7.22 -20.04
N ILE A 55 -22.69 -8.05 -19.97
CA ILE A 55 -22.63 -9.50 -20.21
C ILE A 55 -22.98 -9.81 -21.66
N ALA A 56 -22.06 -10.44 -22.40
CA ALA A 56 -22.28 -10.92 -23.76
C ALA A 56 -22.13 -12.45 -23.83
N VAL A 57 -23.23 -13.18 -23.58
CA VAL A 57 -23.22 -14.67 -23.46
C VAL A 57 -22.71 -15.38 -24.72
N THR A 58 -22.84 -14.76 -25.89
CA THR A 58 -22.32 -15.25 -27.18
C THR A 58 -20.81 -15.10 -27.33
N GLU A 59 -20.18 -14.23 -26.54
CA GLU A 59 -18.77 -13.84 -26.64
C GLU A 59 -17.96 -14.36 -25.45
N ARG A 60 -18.43 -15.40 -24.75
CA ARG A 60 -17.77 -15.99 -23.59
C ARG A 60 -16.42 -16.63 -23.94
N LEU A 61 -15.40 -16.37 -23.13
CA LEU A 61 -14.06 -16.96 -23.25
C LEU A 61 -13.45 -16.80 -24.67
N MET A 62 -13.69 -15.66 -25.31
CA MET A 62 -13.03 -15.30 -26.57
C MET A 62 -11.59 -14.83 -26.31
N PRO A 63 -10.61 -15.30 -27.11
CA PRO A 63 -9.22 -14.89 -26.95
C PRO A 63 -9.00 -13.42 -27.33
N PRO A 64 -7.86 -12.83 -26.93
CA PRO A 64 -7.46 -11.48 -27.32
C PRO A 64 -7.58 -11.23 -28.83
N SER A 65 -8.27 -10.14 -29.17
CA SER A 65 -8.59 -9.75 -30.54
C SER A 65 -8.64 -8.23 -30.68
N LEU A 66 -8.82 -7.71 -31.90
CA LEU A 66 -9.00 -6.27 -32.12
C LEU A 66 -10.31 -5.72 -31.51
N ALA A 67 -11.32 -6.58 -31.33
CA ALA A 67 -12.56 -6.22 -30.62
C ALA A 67 -12.37 -6.25 -29.10
N HIS A 68 -11.71 -7.28 -28.58
CA HIS A 68 -11.44 -7.47 -27.15
C HIS A 68 -9.94 -7.60 -26.89
N TRP A 69 -9.27 -6.48 -26.59
CA TRP A 69 -7.80 -6.43 -26.52
C TRP A 69 -7.17 -7.39 -25.51
N ALA A 70 -7.86 -7.68 -24.41
CA ALA A 70 -7.44 -8.65 -23.39
C ALA A 70 -8.28 -9.94 -23.39
N GLY A 71 -9.10 -10.15 -24.43
CA GLY A 71 -10.11 -11.20 -24.50
C GLY A 71 -11.33 -10.92 -23.62
N THR A 72 -12.20 -11.92 -23.48
CA THR A 72 -13.40 -11.84 -22.64
C THR A 72 -13.37 -12.85 -21.49
N ASP A 73 -14.17 -12.60 -20.45
CA ASP A 73 -14.30 -13.44 -19.26
C ASP A 73 -15.33 -14.59 -19.41
N GLU A 74 -15.56 -15.33 -18.33
CA GLU A 74 -16.50 -16.45 -18.27
C GLU A 74 -17.97 -16.06 -18.44
N LEU A 75 -18.28 -14.75 -18.43
CA LEU A 75 -19.59 -14.17 -18.70
C LEU A 75 -19.58 -13.32 -19.99
N GLY A 76 -18.48 -13.34 -20.75
CA GLY A 76 -18.33 -12.63 -22.01
C GLY A 76 -18.13 -11.12 -21.83
N ARG A 77 -17.70 -10.67 -20.65
CA ARG A 77 -17.37 -9.26 -20.42
C ARG A 77 -15.96 -8.96 -20.91
N ASP A 78 -15.72 -7.74 -21.38
CA ASP A 78 -14.40 -7.33 -21.85
C ASP A 78 -13.38 -7.21 -20.70
N VAL A 79 -12.30 -8.00 -20.78
CA VAL A 79 -11.27 -8.07 -19.73
C VAL A 79 -10.45 -6.78 -19.65
N ALA A 80 -10.23 -6.08 -20.76
CA ALA A 80 -9.44 -4.85 -20.78
C ALA A 80 -10.22 -3.72 -20.10
N LEU A 81 -11.51 -3.59 -20.42
CA LEU A 81 -12.41 -2.64 -19.75
C LEU A 81 -12.49 -2.92 -18.25
N ARG A 82 -12.62 -4.19 -17.85
CA ARG A 82 -12.63 -4.61 -16.44
C ARG A 82 -11.31 -4.32 -15.73
N ILE A 83 -10.15 -4.50 -16.37
CA ILE A 83 -8.84 -4.13 -15.78
C ILE A 83 -8.75 -2.63 -15.51
N VAL A 84 -9.20 -1.80 -16.45
CA VAL A 84 -9.14 -0.33 -16.30
C VAL A 84 -10.12 0.16 -15.23
N HIS A 85 -11.38 -0.27 -15.28
CA HIS A 85 -12.36 0.11 -14.26
C HIS A 85 -12.01 -0.50 -12.88
N GLY A 86 -11.40 -1.68 -12.86
CA GLY A 86 -10.93 -2.34 -11.65
C GLY A 86 -9.68 -1.70 -11.04
N ALA A 87 -8.86 -1.02 -11.84
CA ALA A 87 -7.69 -0.31 -11.35
C ALA A 87 -8.04 0.70 -10.25
N ARG A 88 -9.11 1.49 -10.41
CA ARG A 88 -9.53 2.48 -9.40
C ARG A 88 -9.82 1.81 -8.05
N TYR A 89 -10.44 0.63 -8.06
CA TYR A 89 -10.81 -0.10 -6.85
C TYR A 89 -9.59 -0.77 -6.21
N SER A 90 -8.78 -1.51 -6.99
CA SER A 90 -7.57 -2.17 -6.47
C SER A 90 -6.52 -1.17 -5.97
N LEU A 91 -6.33 -0.03 -6.65
CA LEU A 91 -5.49 1.06 -6.17
C LEU A 91 -6.04 1.67 -4.87
N MET A 92 -7.35 1.86 -4.75
CA MET A 92 -7.99 2.38 -3.54
C MET A 92 -7.87 1.41 -2.36
N ILE A 93 -8.08 0.10 -2.59
CA ILE A 93 -7.88 -0.96 -1.60
C ILE A 93 -6.45 -0.92 -1.09
N GLY A 94 -5.46 -0.94 -1.99
CA GLY A 94 -4.04 -0.86 -1.62
C GLY A 94 -3.71 0.41 -0.85
N ALA A 95 -4.15 1.58 -1.34
CA ALA A 95 -3.80 2.88 -0.77
C ALA A 95 -4.45 3.14 0.60
N ILE A 96 -5.76 2.90 0.73
CA ILE A 96 -6.49 3.10 2.01
C ILE A 96 -5.98 2.10 3.05
N THR A 97 -5.78 0.84 2.66
CA THR A 97 -5.24 -0.18 3.58
C THR A 97 -3.84 0.18 4.06
N ALA A 98 -2.94 0.53 3.14
CA ALA A 98 -1.58 0.92 3.48
C ALA A 98 -1.54 2.17 4.35
N ALA A 99 -2.26 3.23 3.98
CA ALA A 99 -2.30 4.47 4.76
C ALA A 99 -2.91 4.25 6.17
N GLY A 100 -4.03 3.52 6.26
CA GLY A 100 -4.68 3.21 7.54
C GLY A 100 -3.79 2.37 8.46
N ALA A 101 -3.24 1.27 7.95
CA ALA A 101 -2.34 0.39 8.71
C ALA A 101 -1.04 1.10 9.11
N VAL A 102 -0.50 1.97 8.25
CA VAL A 102 0.66 2.80 8.56
C VAL A 102 0.36 3.82 9.65
N VAL A 103 -0.76 4.55 9.57
CA VAL A 103 -1.12 5.56 10.57
C VAL A 103 -1.38 4.91 11.93
N LEU A 104 -2.26 3.91 11.99
CA LEU A 104 -2.58 3.22 13.25
C LEU A 104 -1.36 2.49 13.81
N GLY A 105 -0.64 1.77 12.96
CA GLY A 105 0.55 1.04 13.38
C GLY A 105 1.70 1.94 13.82
N ALA A 106 1.95 3.06 13.14
CA ALA A 106 2.97 4.02 13.57
C ALA A 106 2.59 4.67 14.91
N LEU A 107 1.32 5.02 15.12
CA LEU A 107 0.85 5.52 16.42
C LEU A 107 1.07 4.49 17.54
N LEU A 108 0.62 3.25 17.36
CA LEU A 108 0.81 2.17 18.34
C LEU A 108 2.30 1.87 18.60
N GLY A 109 3.11 1.81 17.54
CA GLY A 109 4.54 1.54 17.61
C GLY A 109 5.34 2.64 18.31
N ILE A 110 5.04 3.90 18.01
CA ILE A 110 5.65 5.06 18.70
C ILE A 110 5.24 5.08 20.16
N LEU A 111 3.96 4.85 20.47
CA LEU A 111 3.47 4.83 21.85
C LEU A 111 4.12 3.71 22.67
N ALA A 112 4.17 2.49 22.15
CA ALA A 112 4.80 1.35 22.82
C ALA A 112 6.33 1.53 22.96
N GLY A 113 7.02 2.00 21.92
CA GLY A 113 8.47 2.18 21.94
C GLY A 113 8.92 3.35 22.82
N PHE A 114 8.18 4.46 22.83
CA PHE A 114 8.57 5.65 23.59
C PHE A 114 8.13 5.60 25.06
N PHE A 115 6.94 5.07 25.36
CA PHE A 115 6.39 5.04 26.72
C PHE A 115 6.41 3.62 27.29
N GLN A 116 7.37 3.34 28.17
CA GLN A 116 7.54 2.02 28.81
C GLN A 116 6.27 1.46 29.48
N ARG A 117 5.37 2.32 29.99
CA ARG A 117 4.08 1.91 30.57
C ARG A 117 3.06 1.40 29.54
N LEU A 118 3.16 1.84 28.29
CA LEU A 118 2.28 1.42 27.19
C LEU A 118 2.84 0.23 26.41
N ASP A 119 4.13 -0.08 26.55
CA ASP A 119 4.82 -1.13 25.81
C ASP A 119 4.14 -2.51 25.96
N ALA A 120 4.11 -3.05 27.17
CA ALA A 120 3.55 -4.36 27.46
C ALA A 120 2.06 -4.54 27.06
N PRO A 121 1.13 -3.62 27.39
CA PRO A 121 -0.28 -3.80 26.99
C PRO A 121 -0.49 -3.67 25.48
N LEU A 122 0.18 -2.73 24.80
CA LEU A 122 0.03 -2.57 23.35
C LEU A 122 0.68 -3.73 22.59
N MET A 123 1.84 -4.22 23.03
CA MET A 123 2.47 -5.38 22.40
C MET A 123 1.71 -6.67 22.63
N ARG A 124 1.08 -6.89 23.80
CA ARG A 124 0.17 -8.03 23.98
C ARG A 124 -1.00 -8.02 23.00
N LEU A 125 -1.57 -6.85 22.70
CA LEU A 125 -2.62 -6.73 21.67
C LEU A 125 -2.08 -7.05 20.28
N VAL A 126 -0.94 -6.46 19.90
CA VAL A 126 -0.27 -6.71 18.61
C VAL A 126 0.10 -8.20 18.43
N ASP A 127 0.62 -8.83 19.47
CA ASP A 127 1.03 -10.23 19.46
C ASP A 127 -0.18 -11.18 19.40
N ALA A 128 -1.28 -10.86 20.10
CA ALA A 128 -2.54 -11.60 20.03
C ALA A 128 -3.25 -11.46 18.67
N MET A 129 -3.09 -10.34 17.97
CA MET A 129 -3.55 -10.21 16.59
C MET A 129 -2.67 -11.04 15.63
N MET A 130 -1.35 -11.00 15.81
CA MET A 130 -0.39 -11.72 14.97
C MET A 130 -0.25 -13.22 15.27
N SER A 131 -0.94 -13.76 16.30
CA SER A 131 -1.06 -15.21 16.48
C SER A 131 -2.06 -15.85 15.53
N PHE A 132 -2.94 -15.06 14.89
CA PHE A 132 -3.81 -15.53 13.82
C PHE A 132 -3.14 -15.32 12.46
N PRO A 133 -3.24 -16.28 11.52
CA PRO A 133 -2.85 -16.05 10.13
C PRO A 133 -3.65 -14.88 9.50
N ASP A 134 -2.97 -13.97 8.80
CA ASP A 134 -3.55 -12.75 8.22
C ASP A 134 -4.86 -12.99 7.46
N ILE A 135 -4.91 -14.05 6.64
CA ILE A 135 -6.10 -14.41 5.85
C ILE A 135 -7.24 -14.89 6.77
N LEU A 136 -6.97 -15.73 7.77
CA LEU A 136 -8.02 -16.22 8.68
C LEU A 136 -8.61 -15.07 9.52
N LEU A 137 -7.77 -14.14 9.98
CA LEU A 137 -8.23 -12.94 10.67
C LEU A 137 -9.05 -12.03 9.72
N GLY A 138 -8.63 -11.90 8.46
CA GLY A 138 -9.37 -11.18 7.42
C GLY A 138 -10.76 -11.78 7.16
N ILE A 139 -10.86 -13.11 6.95
CA ILE A 139 -12.12 -13.83 6.79
C ILE A 139 -13.04 -13.57 7.98
N ALA A 140 -12.54 -13.76 9.21
CA ALA A 140 -13.32 -13.56 10.42
C ALA A 140 -13.86 -12.12 10.56
N LEU A 141 -13.02 -11.12 10.30
CA LEU A 141 -13.44 -9.71 10.36
C LEU A 141 -14.47 -9.37 9.28
N VAL A 142 -14.29 -9.78 8.02
CA VAL A 142 -15.27 -9.49 6.96
C VAL A 142 -16.57 -10.28 7.17
N SER A 143 -16.51 -11.48 7.73
CA SER A 143 -17.70 -12.27 8.07
C SER A 143 -18.55 -11.61 9.17
N ILE A 144 -17.93 -10.89 10.11
CA ILE A 144 -18.61 -10.14 11.17
C ILE A 144 -19.13 -8.78 10.64
N LEU A 145 -18.33 -8.08 9.83
CA LEU A 145 -18.67 -6.75 9.30
C LEU A 145 -19.65 -6.79 8.12
N GLY A 146 -19.74 -7.92 7.41
CA GLY A 146 -20.49 -8.12 6.18
C GLY A 146 -19.67 -7.86 4.92
N VAL A 147 -20.02 -8.55 3.84
CA VAL A 147 -19.37 -8.44 2.53
C VAL A 147 -19.59 -7.05 1.92
N SER A 148 -18.55 -6.23 1.90
CA SER A 148 -18.54 -4.95 1.15
C SER A 148 -17.10 -4.47 0.93
N LEU A 149 -16.89 -3.65 -0.11
CA LEU A 149 -15.60 -3.03 -0.41
C LEU A 149 -15.01 -2.26 0.79
N TRP A 150 -15.84 -1.51 1.52
CA TRP A 150 -15.41 -0.74 2.69
C TRP A 150 -15.03 -1.64 3.87
N ASN A 151 -15.79 -2.72 4.10
CA ASN A 151 -15.51 -3.66 5.19
C ASN A 151 -14.26 -4.49 4.93
N VAL A 152 -13.99 -4.87 3.67
CA VAL A 152 -12.73 -5.52 3.27
C VAL A 152 -11.55 -4.59 3.55
N MET A 153 -11.60 -3.32 3.12
CA MET A 153 -10.51 -2.37 3.42
C MET A 153 -10.33 -2.16 4.93
N LEU A 154 -11.41 -2.02 5.71
CA LEU A 154 -11.33 -1.85 7.16
C LEU A 154 -10.77 -3.09 7.87
N ALA A 155 -11.17 -4.29 7.45
CA ALA A 155 -10.60 -5.55 7.94
C ALA A 155 -9.09 -5.64 7.63
N LEU A 156 -8.68 -5.33 6.40
CA LEU A 156 -7.26 -5.36 6.01
C LEU A 156 -6.42 -4.30 6.76
N VAL A 157 -6.96 -3.11 7.04
CA VAL A 157 -6.30 -2.11 7.90
C VAL A 157 -6.01 -2.70 9.29
N ILE A 158 -6.99 -3.38 9.89
CA ILE A 158 -6.86 -4.03 11.19
C ILE A 158 -5.82 -5.17 11.12
N VAL A 159 -5.88 -6.04 10.11
CA VAL A 159 -4.94 -7.15 9.91
C VAL A 159 -3.49 -6.69 9.77
N TYR A 160 -3.23 -5.59 9.04
CA TYR A 160 -1.86 -5.14 8.77
C TYR A 160 -1.28 -4.14 9.79
N THR A 161 -2.12 -3.48 10.59
CA THR A 161 -1.70 -2.56 11.67
C THR A 161 -0.63 -3.17 12.61
N PRO A 162 -0.77 -4.42 13.12
CA PRO A 162 0.23 -5.07 13.97
C PRO A 162 1.64 -5.17 13.37
N ARG A 163 1.75 -5.48 12.07
CA ARG A 163 3.03 -5.61 11.36
C ARG A 163 3.80 -4.28 11.35
N VAL A 164 3.09 -3.16 11.13
CA VAL A 164 3.69 -1.82 11.22
C VAL A 164 4.03 -1.46 12.66
N ALA A 165 3.12 -1.71 13.60
CA ALA A 165 3.34 -1.39 15.01
C ALA A 165 4.62 -2.02 15.56
N ARG A 166 4.89 -3.29 15.22
CA ARG A 166 6.11 -3.98 15.62
C ARG A 166 7.39 -3.38 15.01
N VAL A 167 7.38 -3.05 13.72
CA VAL A 167 8.52 -2.42 13.02
C VAL A 167 8.80 -1.01 13.53
N VAL A 168 7.75 -0.19 13.66
CA VAL A 168 7.87 1.19 14.15
C VAL A 168 8.28 1.23 15.62
N ARG A 169 7.79 0.30 16.46
CA ARG A 169 8.26 0.13 17.84
C ARG A 169 9.75 -0.17 17.88
N ALA A 170 10.23 -1.15 17.12
CA ALA A 170 11.64 -1.52 17.11
C ALA A 170 12.55 -0.34 16.74
N ALA A 171 12.18 0.42 15.70
CA ALA A 171 12.89 1.64 15.33
C ALA A 171 12.77 2.75 16.40
N THR A 172 11.60 2.91 17.03
CA THR A 172 11.38 3.91 18.10
C THR A 172 12.24 3.60 19.33
N LEU A 173 12.36 2.33 19.73
CA LEU A 173 13.22 1.92 20.84
C LEU A 173 14.67 2.32 20.58
N VAL A 174 15.20 2.09 19.37
CA VAL A 174 16.56 2.53 19.00
C VAL A 174 16.68 4.06 19.03
N LEU A 175 15.73 4.79 18.45
CA LEU A 175 15.76 6.26 18.42
C LEU A 175 15.68 6.89 19.82
N ARG A 176 14.97 6.26 20.76
CA ARG A 176 14.74 6.76 22.13
C ARG A 176 16.02 6.86 22.96
N GLU A 177 17.02 6.02 22.66
CA GLU A 177 18.32 5.94 23.34
C GLU A 177 19.42 6.74 22.62
N LEU A 178 19.07 7.57 21.61
CA LEU A 178 20.04 8.41 20.91
C LEU A 178 20.24 9.76 21.62
N LEU A 179 21.49 10.20 21.69
CA LEU A 179 21.94 11.41 22.41
C LEU A 179 21.14 12.68 22.10
N PHE A 180 20.57 12.85 20.89
CA PHE A 180 19.75 14.02 20.57
C PHE A 180 18.39 14.02 21.30
N VAL A 181 17.84 12.85 21.62
CA VAL A 181 16.61 12.73 22.41
C VAL A 181 16.89 13.11 23.86
N ASP A 182 18.00 12.63 24.43
CA ASP A 182 18.38 12.96 25.81
C ASP A 182 18.80 14.41 25.97
N ALA A 183 19.51 14.99 24.99
CA ALA A 183 19.77 16.43 24.95
C ALA A 183 18.45 17.24 24.89
N ALA A 184 17.48 16.83 24.09
CA ALA A 184 16.17 17.49 24.04
C ALA A 184 15.40 17.37 25.37
N ARG A 185 15.47 16.21 26.05
CA ARG A 185 14.90 16.01 27.39
C ARG A 185 15.58 16.91 28.44
N ALA A 186 16.92 16.97 28.43
CA ALA A 186 17.71 17.81 29.35
C ALA A 186 17.43 19.31 29.16
N LEU A 187 17.13 19.74 27.93
CA LEU A 187 16.68 21.10 27.60
C LEU A 187 15.20 21.37 27.93
N GLY A 188 14.50 20.44 28.57
CA GLY A 188 13.09 20.61 28.97
C GLY A 188 12.08 20.59 27.81
N VAL A 189 12.45 20.04 26.64
CA VAL A 189 11.56 19.98 25.48
C VAL A 189 10.39 19.02 25.78
N ARG A 190 9.15 19.52 25.64
CA ARG A 190 7.93 18.73 25.87
C ARG A 190 7.90 17.46 25.01
N THR A 191 7.51 16.33 25.59
CA THR A 191 7.53 15.01 24.94
C THR A 191 6.87 14.96 23.57
N HIS A 192 5.68 15.56 23.39
CA HIS A 192 5.03 15.58 22.08
C HIS A 192 5.87 16.28 21.01
N ARG A 193 6.63 17.33 21.39
CA ARG A 193 7.51 18.05 20.46
C ARG A 193 8.73 17.19 20.10
N ILE A 194 9.26 16.39 21.04
CA ILE A 194 10.30 15.39 20.75
C ILE A 194 9.75 14.35 19.76
N LEU A 195 8.53 13.84 19.98
CA LEU A 195 7.91 12.86 19.09
C LEU A 195 7.73 13.40 17.66
N TRP A 196 7.08 14.56 17.50
CA TRP A 196 6.78 15.13 16.19
C TRP A 196 8.00 15.73 15.46
N ALA A 197 8.95 16.34 16.18
CA ALA A 197 10.08 17.04 15.55
C ALA A 197 11.38 16.23 15.48
N HIS A 198 11.53 15.15 16.26
CA HIS A 198 12.76 14.35 16.30
C HIS A 198 12.52 12.86 16.02
N VAL A 199 11.51 12.24 16.62
CA VAL A 199 11.28 10.79 16.44
C VAL A 199 10.62 10.50 15.09
N LEU A 200 9.46 11.10 14.80
CA LEU A 200 8.68 10.82 13.60
C LEU A 200 9.44 11.07 12.28
N PRO A 201 10.22 12.17 12.11
CA PRO A 201 10.99 12.37 10.87
C PRO A 201 12.05 11.28 10.64
N ASN A 202 12.67 10.77 11.70
CA ASN A 202 13.64 9.67 11.61
C ASN A 202 12.96 8.31 11.36
N LEU A 203 11.67 8.17 11.65
CA LEU A 203 10.86 6.99 11.33
C LEU A 203 10.34 6.98 9.89
N MET A 204 10.48 8.05 9.11
CA MET A 204 9.95 8.10 7.73
C MET A 204 10.56 7.04 6.81
N SER A 205 11.84 6.69 6.99
CA SER A 205 12.49 5.62 6.20
C SER A 205 11.80 4.25 6.41
N PRO A 206 11.68 3.68 7.63
CA PRO A 206 10.94 2.44 7.82
C PRO A 206 9.43 2.56 7.57
N VAL A 207 8.82 3.72 7.82
CA VAL A 207 7.37 3.94 7.56
C VAL A 207 7.04 3.87 6.06
N LEU A 208 7.84 4.50 5.20
CA LEU A 208 7.63 4.46 3.75
C LEU A 208 7.82 3.05 3.16
N VAL A 209 8.79 2.29 3.68
CA VAL A 209 8.98 0.88 3.32
C VAL A 209 7.74 0.07 3.68
N GLN A 210 7.20 0.23 4.88
CA GLN A 210 5.98 -0.48 5.28
C GLN A 210 4.75 -0.06 4.45
N LEU A 211 4.66 1.22 4.05
CA LEU A 211 3.59 1.70 3.18
C LEU A 211 3.56 0.96 1.84
N THR A 212 4.70 0.82 1.16
CA THR A 212 4.76 0.15 -0.15
C THR A 212 4.56 -1.36 -0.04
N PHE A 213 5.09 -2.01 1.00
CA PHE A 213 4.82 -3.43 1.26
C PHE A 213 3.34 -3.70 1.53
N ILE A 214 2.70 -2.95 2.43
CA ILE A 214 1.27 -3.20 2.76
C ILE A 214 0.38 -2.95 1.54
N PHE A 215 0.68 -1.96 0.71
CA PHE A 215 -0.08 -1.71 -0.51
C PHE A 215 -0.16 -2.97 -1.39
N ALA A 216 0.98 -3.62 -1.64
CA ALA A 216 1.04 -4.84 -2.43
C ALA A 216 0.35 -6.03 -1.73
N TYR A 217 0.61 -6.21 -0.43
CA TYR A 217 -0.02 -7.28 0.35
C TYR A 217 -1.54 -7.12 0.45
N ALA A 218 -2.06 -5.89 0.54
CA ALA A 218 -3.50 -5.63 0.62
C ALA A 218 -4.24 -6.05 -0.64
N ILE A 219 -3.67 -5.80 -1.83
CA ILE A 219 -4.25 -6.24 -3.11
C ILE A 219 -4.23 -7.78 -3.22
N LEU A 220 -3.14 -8.42 -2.80
CA LEU A 220 -3.03 -9.88 -2.79
C LEU A 220 -3.97 -10.54 -1.77
N ALA A 221 -4.15 -9.92 -0.59
CA ALA A 221 -5.06 -10.42 0.42
C ALA A 221 -6.53 -10.20 0.04
N GLU A 222 -6.88 -9.08 -0.61
CA GLU A 222 -8.21 -8.92 -1.22
C GLU A 222 -8.49 -10.01 -2.24
N ALA A 223 -7.56 -10.26 -3.17
CA ALA A 223 -7.68 -11.36 -4.13
C ALA A 223 -7.88 -12.73 -3.44
N GLY A 224 -7.14 -12.99 -2.35
CA GLY A 224 -7.29 -14.20 -1.55
C GLY A 224 -8.64 -14.30 -0.83
N LEU A 225 -9.17 -13.21 -0.28
CA LEU A 225 -10.50 -13.17 0.35
C LEU A 225 -11.61 -13.34 -0.70
N SER A 226 -11.46 -12.73 -1.87
CA SER A 226 -12.39 -12.83 -3.00
C SER A 226 -12.40 -14.24 -3.59
N PHE A 227 -11.25 -14.91 -3.68
CA PHE A 227 -11.16 -16.34 -4.00
C PHE A 227 -11.88 -17.23 -2.97
N LEU A 228 -11.81 -16.89 -1.68
CA LEU A 228 -12.51 -17.61 -0.61
C LEU A 228 -14.00 -17.20 -0.45
N GLY A 229 -14.54 -16.41 -1.39
CA GLY A 229 -15.97 -16.05 -1.41
C GLY A 229 -16.40 -15.03 -0.35
N VAL A 230 -15.47 -14.41 0.38
CA VAL A 230 -15.74 -13.44 1.46
C VAL A 230 -15.14 -12.05 1.19
N GLY A 231 -14.56 -11.83 0.00
CA GLY A 231 -13.89 -10.59 -0.36
C GLY A 231 -14.83 -9.50 -0.87
N VAL A 232 -14.44 -8.83 -1.95
CA VAL A 232 -15.25 -7.78 -2.57
C VAL A 232 -16.35 -8.47 -3.42
N PRO A 233 -17.62 -8.00 -3.38
CA PRO A 233 -18.68 -8.62 -4.16
C PRO A 233 -18.42 -8.49 -5.68
N PRO A 234 -18.83 -9.49 -6.49
CA PRO A 234 -18.33 -9.67 -7.87
C PRO A 234 -18.87 -8.68 -8.91
N ASP A 235 -19.86 -7.87 -8.53
CA ASP A 235 -20.36 -6.72 -9.31
C ASP A 235 -19.35 -5.55 -9.33
N ILE A 236 -18.46 -5.48 -8.34
CA ILE A 236 -17.36 -4.52 -8.31
C ILE A 236 -16.13 -5.17 -8.97
N PRO A 237 -15.71 -4.73 -10.16
CA PRO A 237 -14.47 -5.23 -10.74
C PRO A 237 -13.29 -4.78 -9.86
N THR A 238 -12.50 -5.73 -9.38
CA THR A 238 -11.15 -5.51 -8.85
C THR A 238 -10.22 -6.50 -9.53
N TRP A 239 -8.92 -6.23 -9.58
CA TRP A 239 -7.98 -7.22 -10.13
C TRP A 239 -8.01 -8.54 -9.33
N GLY A 240 -8.36 -8.48 -8.04
CA GLY A 240 -8.56 -9.66 -7.19
C GLY A 240 -9.79 -10.49 -7.57
N THR A 241 -10.96 -9.84 -7.70
CA THR A 241 -12.21 -10.53 -8.10
C THR A 241 -12.12 -11.11 -9.51
N MET A 242 -11.41 -10.43 -10.43
CA MET A 242 -11.15 -10.96 -11.78
C MET A 242 -10.33 -12.26 -11.77
N ILE A 243 -9.24 -12.31 -10.99
CA ILE A 243 -8.43 -13.53 -10.85
C ILE A 243 -9.23 -14.64 -10.16
N ALA A 244 -9.98 -14.30 -9.10
CA ALA A 244 -10.79 -15.25 -8.34
C ALA A 244 -11.82 -15.98 -9.23
N GLY A 245 -12.63 -15.24 -10.00
CA GLY A 245 -13.63 -15.84 -10.91
C GLY A 245 -13.04 -16.61 -12.09
N SER A 246 -11.80 -16.29 -12.47
CA SER A 246 -11.13 -16.87 -13.63
C SER A 246 -10.49 -18.24 -13.40
N LEU A 247 -10.24 -18.64 -12.14
CA LEU A 247 -9.43 -19.82 -11.82
C LEU A 247 -9.97 -21.13 -12.43
N GLU A 248 -11.30 -21.33 -12.42
CA GLU A 248 -11.97 -22.49 -13.02
C GLU A 248 -11.86 -22.55 -14.56
N TYR A 249 -11.55 -21.42 -15.21
CA TYR A 249 -11.46 -21.27 -16.66
C TYR A 249 -10.02 -21.13 -17.17
N SER A 250 -9.04 -21.18 -16.27
CA SER A 250 -7.61 -20.93 -16.55
C SER A 250 -7.04 -21.80 -17.68
N ASP A 251 -7.45 -23.06 -17.79
CA ASP A 251 -7.05 -23.99 -18.87
C ASP A 251 -7.49 -23.53 -20.28
N LYS A 252 -8.56 -22.73 -20.37
CA LYS A 252 -9.17 -22.29 -21.64
C LYS A 252 -8.92 -20.82 -21.93
N ALA A 253 -8.83 -19.99 -20.89
CA ALA A 253 -8.84 -18.54 -20.96
C ALA A 253 -7.78 -17.90 -20.07
N ILE A 254 -6.53 -18.40 -20.13
CA ILE A 254 -5.40 -17.94 -19.31
C ILE A 254 -5.18 -16.41 -19.29
N TRP A 255 -5.63 -15.70 -20.34
CA TRP A 255 -5.60 -14.24 -20.42
C TRP A 255 -6.37 -13.54 -19.28
N THR A 256 -7.47 -14.13 -18.81
CA THR A 256 -8.30 -13.54 -17.74
C THR A 256 -7.60 -13.53 -16.38
N LEU A 257 -6.61 -14.41 -16.16
CA LEU A 257 -5.69 -14.36 -15.01
C LEU A 257 -4.45 -13.51 -15.31
N LEU A 258 -3.88 -13.70 -16.51
CA LEU A 258 -2.59 -13.10 -16.88
C LEU A 258 -2.63 -11.57 -16.88
N PHE A 259 -3.63 -10.95 -17.52
CA PHE A 259 -3.66 -9.50 -17.65
C PHE A 259 -3.94 -8.77 -16.32
N PRO A 260 -4.91 -9.18 -15.47
CA PRO A 260 -5.05 -8.60 -14.13
C PRO A 260 -3.85 -8.89 -13.23
N GLY A 261 -3.25 -10.08 -13.32
CA GLY A 261 -2.02 -10.43 -12.60
C GLY A 261 -0.85 -9.52 -12.97
N LEU A 262 -0.65 -9.24 -14.27
CA LEU A 262 0.33 -8.27 -14.75
C LEU A 262 0.04 -6.85 -14.23
N ALA A 263 -1.22 -6.43 -14.17
CA ALA A 263 -1.59 -5.13 -13.61
C ALA A 263 -1.22 -5.00 -12.12
N ILE A 264 -1.45 -6.05 -11.32
CA ILE A 264 -1.01 -6.13 -9.91
C ILE A 264 0.53 -6.03 -9.82
N VAL A 265 1.25 -6.86 -10.57
CA VAL A 265 2.73 -6.92 -10.53
C VAL A 265 3.36 -5.60 -10.95
N LEU A 266 2.96 -5.04 -12.10
CA LEU A 266 3.48 -3.77 -12.61
C LEU A 266 3.24 -2.63 -11.61
N THR A 267 2.06 -2.56 -11.00
CA THR A 267 1.70 -1.53 -10.03
C THR A 267 2.51 -1.69 -8.73
N ALA A 268 2.57 -2.90 -8.18
CA ALA A 268 3.27 -3.19 -6.94
C ALA A 268 4.79 -2.93 -7.05
N VAL A 269 5.42 -3.44 -8.12
CA VAL A 269 6.85 -3.22 -8.39
C VAL A 269 7.14 -1.74 -8.60
N SER A 270 6.32 -1.04 -9.41
CA SER A 270 6.51 0.40 -9.64
C SER A 270 6.40 1.21 -8.35
N LEU A 271 5.40 0.93 -7.51
CA LEU A 271 5.26 1.61 -6.22
C LEU A 271 6.44 1.31 -5.29
N GLN A 272 6.90 0.06 -5.23
CA GLN A 272 8.03 -0.34 -4.38
C GLN A 272 9.33 0.37 -4.79
N MET A 273 9.64 0.39 -6.10
CA MET A 273 10.80 1.10 -6.64
C MET A 273 10.75 2.61 -6.40
N LEU A 274 9.56 3.22 -6.44
CA LEU A 274 9.36 4.63 -6.08
C LEU A 274 9.55 4.87 -4.59
N GLY A 275 9.04 3.97 -3.74
CA GLY A 275 9.22 4.02 -2.29
C GLY A 275 10.69 3.97 -1.89
N ASP A 276 11.45 3.04 -2.45
CA ASP A 276 12.90 2.94 -2.23
C ASP A 276 13.65 4.19 -2.76
N GLY A 277 13.23 4.73 -3.91
CA GLY A 277 13.74 6.02 -4.41
C GLY A 277 13.53 7.16 -3.40
N VAL A 278 12.29 7.38 -2.95
CA VAL A 278 11.95 8.44 -1.98
C VAL A 278 12.69 8.22 -0.65
N ARG A 279 12.79 6.97 -0.18
CA ARG A 279 13.53 6.58 1.02
C ARG A 279 15.01 6.98 0.93
N ASP A 280 15.67 6.71 -0.20
CA ASP A 280 17.08 7.07 -0.43
C ASP A 280 17.35 8.58 -0.31
N MET A 281 16.38 9.44 -0.63
CA MET A 281 16.53 10.90 -0.44
C MET A 281 16.46 11.30 1.04
N LEU A 282 15.64 10.58 1.80
CA LEU A 282 15.30 10.89 3.18
C LEU A 282 16.36 10.35 4.15
N ASP A 283 17.13 9.32 3.77
CA ASP A 283 18.25 8.84 4.55
C ASP A 283 19.41 9.87 4.57
N PRO A 284 19.75 10.46 5.73
CA PRO A 284 20.85 11.43 5.82
C PRO A 284 22.24 10.80 5.69
N LYS A 285 22.38 9.47 5.81
CA LYS A 285 23.68 8.79 5.76
C LYS A 285 24.21 8.69 4.34
N LEU A 286 23.34 8.48 3.34
CA LEU A 286 23.71 8.49 1.92
C LEU A 286 24.25 9.86 1.46
N LYS A 287 23.89 10.95 2.15
CA LYS A 287 24.36 12.32 1.85
C LYS A 287 25.80 12.60 2.28
N LYS A 288 26.50 11.65 2.92
CA LYS A 288 27.91 11.80 3.35
C LYS A 288 28.91 10.98 2.54
N ALA A 289 28.45 10.23 1.52
CA ALA A 289 29.28 9.32 0.72
C ALA A 289 29.53 9.83 -0.72
N VAL A 290 29.23 11.10 -0.99
CA VAL A 290 29.40 11.81 -2.27
C VAL A 290 29.93 13.22 -1.99
#